data_AF-A0A7R9EKX8-F1
#
_entry.id   AF-A0A7R9EKX8-F1
#
_cell.length_a   1.000
_cell.length_b   1.000
_cell.length_c   1.000
_cell.angle_alpha   90.00
_cell.angle_beta   90.00
_cell.angle_gamma   90.00
#
_symmetry.space_group_name_H-M   'P 1'
#
loop_
_entity.id
_entity.type
_entity.pdbx_description
1 polymer ?
#
loop_
_entity_poly.entity_id
_entity_poly.type
_entity_poly.pdbx_seq_one_letter_code
_entity_poly.pdbx_strand_id
1 'polypeptide(L)' 'MNRATCVIGVRGDSGGPLQVLTEENSDVYSVVGITSFGPATCGGGPAVYTKVASFIPWIEKIVWP' A
#
# COMPACT_ATOMS: atom_id res chain seq x y z
N MET A 1 -15.05 -13.91 1.88
CA MET A 1 -14.22 -12.87 1.22
C MET A 1 -14.70 -11.53 1.75
N ASN A 2 -13.80 -10.69 2.28
CA ASN A 2 -13.99 -9.33 2.87
C ASN A 2 -13.34 -9.17 4.26
N ARG A 3 -12.09 -9.62 4.41
CA ARG A 3 -11.21 -9.14 5.49
C ARG A 3 -10.31 -8.04 4.92
N ALA A 4 -10.90 -6.93 4.53
CA ALA A 4 -10.14 -5.68 4.48
C ALA A 4 -9.92 -5.30 5.94
N THR A 5 -8.84 -5.82 6.53
CA THR A 5 -8.47 -5.52 7.90
C THR A 5 -8.31 -4.02 7.98
N CYS A 6 -9.22 -3.37 8.67
CA CYS A 6 -9.17 -1.96 8.94
C CYS A 6 -8.15 -1.74 10.06
N VAL A 7 -6.88 -1.60 9.66
CA VAL A 7 -5.73 -1.40 10.56
C VAL A 7 -5.12 0.00 10.39
N ILE A 8 -5.51 0.69 9.32
CA ILE A 8 -5.09 2.03 8.89
C ILE A 8 -5.48 3.17 9.84
N GLY A 9 -6.14 2.85 10.96
CA GLY A 9 -6.41 3.76 12.05
C GLY A 9 -5.71 3.30 13.33
N VAL A 10 -4.65 4.00 13.72
CA VAL A 10 -4.03 3.99 15.07
C VAL A 10 -3.13 2.79 15.42
N ARG A 11 -3.14 1.65 14.70
CA ARG A 11 -2.39 0.45 15.11
C ARG A 11 -1.08 0.11 14.36
N GLY A 12 -0.38 1.11 13.82
CA GLY A 12 1.04 0.96 13.49
C GLY A 12 1.36 0.42 12.10
N ASP A 13 0.40 0.43 11.17
CA ASP A 13 0.64 0.03 9.77
C ASP A 13 1.16 1.16 8.88
N SER A 14 1.50 2.32 9.45
CA SER A 14 2.11 3.42 8.69
C SER A 14 3.46 2.97 8.14
N GLY A 15 3.65 3.10 6.82
CA GLY A 15 4.79 2.52 6.10
C GLY A 15 4.58 1.10 5.57
N GLY A 16 3.46 0.44 5.89
CA GLY A 16 3.13 -0.90 5.38
C GLY A 16 2.75 -0.89 3.88
N PRO A 17 2.97 -2.01 3.16
CA PRO A 17 2.68 -2.10 1.73
C PRO A 17 1.21 -2.40 1.44
N LEU A 18 0.62 -1.65 0.50
CA LEU A 18 -0.62 -2.01 -0.18
C LEU A 18 -0.28 -2.87 -1.39
N GLN A 19 -0.67 -4.15 -1.33
CA GLN A 19 -0.34 -5.15 -2.33
C GLN A 19 -1.56 -5.56 -3.15
N VAL A 20 -1.35 -5.80 -4.45
CA VAL A 20 -2.35 -6.35 -5.36
C VAL A 20 -1.79 -7.57 -6.08
N LEU A 21 -2.65 -8.56 -6.32
CA LEU A 21 -2.33 -9.67 -7.22
C LEU A 21 -2.38 -9.16 -8.65
N THR A 22 -1.33 -9.41 -9.41
CA THR A 22 -1.30 -9.12 -10.84
C THR A 22 -2.07 -10.18 -11.61
N GLU A 23 -2.98 -9.78 -12.52
CA GLU A 23 -3.78 -10.71 -13.31
C GLU A 23 -2.93 -11.62 -14.21
N GLU A 24 -1.75 -11.15 -14.60
CA GLU A 24 -0.81 -11.91 -15.45
C GLU A 24 -0.08 -13.03 -14.70
N ASN A 25 0.03 -12.95 -13.38
CA ASN A 25 0.72 -13.95 -12.56
C ASN A 25 0.11 -14.01 -11.16
N SER A 26 -0.66 -15.07 -10.90
CA SER A 26 -1.35 -15.32 -9.63
C SER A 26 -0.40 -15.50 -8.44
N ASP A 27 0.90 -15.70 -8.70
CA ASP A 27 1.90 -15.96 -7.66
C ASP A 27 2.74 -14.71 -7.34
N VAL A 28 2.51 -13.59 -8.03
CA VAL A 28 3.26 -12.34 -7.84
C VAL A 28 2.35 -11.25 -7.27
N TYR A 29 2.81 -10.66 -6.17
CA TYR A 29 2.18 -9.51 -5.53
C TYR A 29 2.94 -8.23 -5.89
N SER A 30 2.23 -7.26 -6.46
CA SER A 30 2.77 -5.93 -6.74
C SER A 30 2.43 -4.96 -5.62
N VAL A 31 3.42 -4.23 -5.13
CA VAL A 31 3.22 -3.14 -4.16
C VAL A 31 2.83 -1.87 -4.90
N VAL A 32 1.58 -1.42 -4.75
CA VAL A 32 1.04 -0.26 -5.47
C VAL A 32 0.99 1.00 -4.60
N GLY A 33 0.98 0.82 -3.28
CA GLY A 33 0.88 1.92 -2.32
C GLY A 33 1.66 1.66 -1.05
N ILE A 34 2.00 2.74 -0.35
CA ILE A 34 2.54 2.70 1.02
C ILE A 34 1.54 3.42 1.92
N THR A 35 1.13 2.80 3.02
CA THR A 35 0.19 3.38 3.98
C THR A 35 0.74 4.68 4.55
N SER A 36 0.01 5.79 4.38
CA SER A 36 0.37 7.09 4.94
C SER A 36 -0.44 7.36 6.20
N PHE A 37 -1.71 7.70 6.04
CA PHE A 37 -2.65 7.93 7.15
C PHE A 37 -4.07 7.56 6.73
N GLY A 38 -4.93 7.33 7.71
CA GLY A 38 -6.32 6.97 7.48
C GLY A 38 -7.18 7.28 8.70
N PRO A 39 -8.50 7.14 8.56
CA PRO A 39 -9.43 7.36 9.66
C PRO A 39 -9.16 6.39 10.81
N ALA A 40 -9.33 6.88 12.04
CA ALA A 40 -9.11 6.09 13.26
C ALA A 40 -10.11 4.92 13.42
N THR A 41 -11.22 4.97 12.68
CA THR A 41 -12.30 3.98 12.72
C THR A 41 -12.61 3.45 11.33
N CYS A 42 -13.06 2.20 11.30
CA CYS A 42 -13.47 1.52 10.08
C CYS A 42 -14.76 2.13 9.55
N GLY A 43 -14.77 2.48 8.26
CA GLY A 43 -15.90 3.20 7.66
C GLY A 43 -15.91 4.71 7.93
N GLY A 44 -14.87 5.26 8.57
CA GLY A 44 -14.74 6.71 8.81
C GLY A 44 -14.32 7.54 7.59
N GLY A 45 -14.14 6.91 6.43
CA GLY A 45 -13.69 7.55 5.18
C GLY A 45 -12.58 6.76 4.47
N PRO A 46 -12.09 7.26 3.32
CA PRO A 46 -10.98 6.65 2.61
C PRO A 46 -9.65 6.83 3.37
N ALA A 47 -8.76 5.84 3.28
CA ALA A 47 -7.37 6.01 3.67
C ALA A 47 -6.52 6.57 2.53
N VAL A 48 -5.43 7.24 2.91
CA VAL A 48 -4.47 7.86 2.01
C VAL A 48 -3.19 7.02 1.96
N TYR A 49 -2.74 6.73 0.74
CA TYR A 49 -1.55 5.95 0.44
C TYR A 49 -0.61 6.75 -0.46
N THR A 50 0.69 6.57 -0.27
CA THR A 50 1.71 7.07 -1.18
C THR A 50 1.75 6.17 -2.42
N LYS A 51 1.61 6.76 -3.61
CA LYS A 51 1.60 6.02 -4.89
C LYS A 51 3.01 5.56 -5.26
N VAL A 52 3.28 4.26 -5.20
CA VAL A 52 4.63 3.69 -5.47
C VAL A 52 5.11 4.00 -6.88
N ALA A 53 4.21 3.95 -7.86
CA ALA A 53 4.53 4.23 -9.26
C ALA A 53 5.19 5.61 -9.48
N SER A 54 4.86 6.61 -8.65
CA SER A 54 5.47 7.94 -8.73
C SER A 54 6.93 7.99 -8.27
N PHE A 55 7.37 6.97 -7.53
CA PHE A 55 8.72 6.89 -6.97
C PHE A 55 9.60 5.85 -7.66
N ILE A 56 9.09 5.09 -8.64
CA ILE A 56 9.87 4.09 -9.38
C ILE A 56 11.20 4.66 -9.93
N PRO A 57 11.23 5.84 -10.59
CA PRO A 57 12.49 6.38 -11.10
C PRO A 57 13.52 6.67 -10.01
N TRP A 58 13.06 7.07 -8.81
CA TRP A 58 13.93 7.29 -7.66
C TRP A 58 14.43 5.97 -7.06
N ILE A 59 13.56 4.96 -6.95
CA ILE A 59 13.91 3.62 -6.45
C ILE A 59 14.94 2.98 -7.38
N GLU A 60 14.69 2.98 -8.69
CA GLU A 60 15.58 2.36 -9.68
C GLU A 60 16.98 2.98 -9.66
N LYS A 61 17.09 4.31 -9.52
CA LYS A 61 18.38 4.98 -9.40
C LYS A 61 19.19 4.55 -8.17
N ILE A 62 18.54 4.12 -7.09
CA ILE A 62 19.21 3.72 -5.84
C ILE A 62 19.53 2.23 -5.86
N VAL A 63 18.59 1.39 -6.30
CA VAL A 63 18.72 -0.07 -6.27
C VAL A 63 19.57 -0.58 -7.44
N TRP A 64 19.53 0.08 -8.59
CA TRP A 64 20.26 -0.26 -9.81
C TRP A 64 21.22 0.87 -10.23
N PRO A 65 22.24 1.19 -9.41
CA PRO A 65 23.20 2.24 -9.71
C PRO A 65 24.14 1.89 -10.87
#